data_AF-A0A0L0SL15-F1
#
_entry.id   AF-A0A0L0SL15-F1
#
_cell.length_a   1.000
_cell.length_b   1.000
_cell.length_c   1.000
_cell.angle_alpha   90.00
_cell.angle_beta   90.00
_cell.angle_gamma   90.00
#
_symmetry.space_group_name_H-M   'P 1'
#
loop_
_entity.id
_entity.type
_entity.pdbx_description
1 polymer ?
#
loop_
_entity_poly.entity_id
_entity_poly.type
_entity_poly.pdbx_seq_one_letter_code
_entity_poly.pdbx_strand_id
1 'polypeptide(L)'
;MAKLASPLASVPVPVVRALNLLVLIAVFVINGLAGSTTLIGGYNTGQLSDLLPNYFVPAGFAFSIWGLIYLFFGIFGVYQILPRSYDSAAINSCVGLVWIGNGILNIAWILVWGYRILPMSVIIIIAMWGTTMIIYARLKSKYPDPTWTDAICVHTCFALYTAWLTGASWVNVYAVSTTRDPSYVAWTIGGLVVLGVMEIAIATWAKDPIFTAVGTWTLAANYVKNKDVDMLAPAVLGLCIILGIVTGALAVYRVVRWRKRAEFGAL
;
A
#
# COMPACT_ATOMS: atom_id res chain seq x y z
N MET A 1 21.68 -26.41 18.87
CA MET A 1 21.19 -25.63 17.70
C MET A 1 21.69 -24.19 17.86
N ALA A 2 22.73 -23.83 17.13
CA ALA A 2 23.29 -22.47 17.16
C ALA A 2 22.24 -21.48 16.65
N LYS A 3 21.93 -20.45 17.45
CA LYS A 3 21.22 -19.27 16.95
C LYS A 3 22.08 -18.69 15.83
N LEU A 4 21.67 -18.87 14.58
CA LEU A 4 22.13 -18.05 13.47
C LEU A 4 21.79 -16.60 13.84
N ALA A 5 22.74 -15.89 14.44
CA ALA A 5 22.65 -14.46 14.62
C ALA A 5 22.51 -13.88 13.21
N SER A 6 21.36 -13.27 12.93
CA SER A 6 21.14 -12.66 11.61
C SER A 6 22.25 -11.63 11.37
N PRO A 7 22.82 -11.52 10.17
CA PRO A 7 23.84 -10.52 9.83
C PRO A 7 23.44 -9.07 10.16
N LEU A 8 22.14 -8.83 10.39
CA LEU A 8 21.51 -7.56 10.71
C LEU A 8 21.61 -7.18 12.21
N ALA A 9 22.17 -8.05 13.06
CA ALA A 9 22.37 -7.78 14.49
C ALA A 9 23.49 -6.75 14.78
N SER A 10 24.18 -6.24 13.74
CA SER A 10 25.38 -5.41 13.88
C SER A 10 25.17 -3.91 13.63
N VAL A 11 24.04 -3.48 13.05
CA VAL A 11 23.81 -2.05 12.76
C VAL A 11 23.16 -1.36 13.96
N PRO A 12 23.75 -0.28 14.52
CA PRO A 12 23.16 0.42 15.64
C PRO A 12 21.79 1.02 15.30
N VAL A 13 20.83 0.93 16.22
CA VAL A 13 19.47 1.49 16.08
C VAL A 13 19.45 2.95 15.62
N PRO A 14 20.30 3.86 16.14
CA PRO A 14 20.37 5.25 15.67
C PRO A 14 20.68 5.36 14.17
N VAL A 15 21.58 4.52 13.67
CA VAL A 15 21.99 4.52 12.26
C VAL A 15 20.83 4.07 11.38
N VAL A 16 20.12 3.00 11.76
CA VAL A 16 18.94 2.52 11.02
C VAL A 16 17.86 3.59 10.93
N ARG A 17 17.59 4.30 12.03
CA ARG A 17 16.57 5.36 12.08
C ARG A 17 16.95 6.58 11.25
N ALA A 18 18.22 7.00 11.29
CA ALA A 18 18.74 8.07 10.45
C ALA A 18 18.61 7.71 8.95
N LEU A 19 18.99 6.49 8.57
CA LEU A 19 18.83 6.01 7.20
C LEU A 19 17.35 5.92 6.78
N ASN A 20 16.48 5.42 7.66
CA ASN A 20 15.04 5.39 7.40
C ASN A 20 14.48 6.78 7.12
N LEU A 21 14.90 7.78 7.89
CA LEU A 21 14.47 9.16 7.72
C LEU A 21 15.00 9.75 6.41
N LEU A 22 16.29 9.56 6.10
CA LEU A 22 16.90 10.03 4.86
C LEU A 22 16.20 9.44 3.63
N VAL A 23 15.94 8.13 3.64
CA VAL A 23 15.20 7.47 2.56
C VAL A 23 13.77 7.99 2.46
N LEU A 24 13.11 8.20 3.60
CA LEU A 24 11.76 8.75 3.61
C LEU A 24 11.71 10.18 3.01
N ILE A 25 12.68 11.03 3.34
CA ILE A 25 12.80 12.37 2.75
C ILE A 25 13.01 12.27 1.23
N ALA A 26 13.89 11.38 0.78
CA ALA A 26 14.12 11.15 -0.65
C ALA A 26 12.84 10.65 -1.36
N VAL A 27 12.10 9.73 -0.75
CA VAL A 27 10.79 9.26 -1.25
C VAL A 27 9.82 10.42 -1.39
N PHE A 28 9.70 11.30 -0.37
CA PHE A 28 8.83 12.49 -0.45
C PHE A 28 9.22 13.41 -1.60
N VAL A 29 10.51 13.72 -1.74
CA VAL A 29 10.99 14.62 -2.80
C VAL A 29 10.70 14.03 -4.18
N ILE A 30 11.11 12.79 -4.43
CA ILE A 30 10.98 12.18 -5.76
C ILE A 30 9.52 11.96 -6.13
N ASN A 31 8.68 11.47 -5.21
CA ASN A 31 7.26 11.29 -5.49
C ASN A 31 6.53 12.62 -5.59
N GLY A 32 6.89 13.62 -4.78
CA GLY A 32 6.34 14.97 -4.88
C GLY A 32 6.62 15.59 -6.24
N LEU A 33 7.85 15.45 -6.75
CA LEU A 33 8.20 15.88 -8.10
C LEU A 33 7.42 15.10 -9.17
N ALA A 34 7.35 13.78 -9.08
CA ALA A 34 6.64 12.95 -10.07
C ALA A 34 5.12 13.05 -10.01
N GLY A 35 4.55 13.45 -8.87
CA GLY A 35 3.11 13.60 -8.68
C GLY A 35 2.59 15.00 -9.01
N SER A 36 3.42 16.03 -8.80
CA SER A 36 3.00 17.44 -8.90
C SER A 36 3.62 18.20 -10.07
N THR A 37 4.60 17.61 -10.76
CA THR A 37 5.28 18.24 -11.91
C THR A 37 5.36 17.28 -13.09
N THR A 38 5.89 17.76 -14.22
CA THR A 38 6.18 16.97 -15.42
C THR A 38 7.69 16.76 -15.62
N LEU A 39 8.52 17.12 -14.64
CA LEU A 39 9.99 17.06 -14.76
C LEU A 39 10.51 15.64 -14.99
N ILE A 40 9.83 14.66 -14.40
CA ILE A 40 10.20 13.25 -14.52
C ILE A 40 9.36 12.65 -15.66
N GLY A 41 9.95 12.53 -16.84
CA GLY A 41 9.33 11.81 -17.96
C GLY A 41 8.22 12.54 -18.71
N GLY A 42 7.96 13.82 -18.42
CA GLY A 42 7.04 14.68 -19.18
C GLY A 42 5.57 14.64 -18.76
N TYR A 43 5.19 13.73 -17.85
CA TYR A 43 3.84 13.58 -17.32
C TYR A 43 3.90 13.36 -15.81
N ASN A 44 2.88 13.80 -15.09
CA ASN A 44 2.75 13.35 -13.71
C ASN A 44 2.32 11.87 -13.66
N THR A 45 2.53 11.22 -12.52
CA THR A 45 2.34 9.77 -12.35
C THR A 45 0.91 9.32 -12.68
N GLY A 46 -0.10 10.09 -12.25
CA GLY A 46 -1.51 9.78 -12.51
C GLY A 46 -1.89 10.00 -13.98
N GLN A 47 -1.43 11.10 -14.58
CA GLN A 47 -1.60 11.38 -16.01
C GLN A 47 -1.02 10.27 -16.87
N LEU A 48 0.20 9.80 -16.57
CA LEU A 48 0.81 8.71 -17.32
C LEU A 48 -0.02 7.42 -17.21
N SER A 49 -0.56 7.12 -16.03
CA SER A 49 -1.47 5.98 -15.87
C SER A 49 -2.75 6.12 -16.70
N ASP A 50 -3.31 7.33 -16.80
CA ASP A 50 -4.52 7.58 -17.58
C ASP A 50 -4.32 7.47 -19.09
N LEU A 51 -3.09 7.68 -19.57
CA LEU A 51 -2.72 7.50 -20.98
C LEU A 51 -2.68 6.04 -21.41
N LEU A 52 -2.59 5.09 -20.48
CA LEU A 52 -2.50 3.66 -20.81
C LEU A 52 -3.92 3.11 -21.06
N PRO A 53 -4.25 2.74 -22.31
CA PRO A 53 -5.61 2.45 -22.69
C PRO A 53 -5.96 1.01 -22.29
N ASN A 54 -6.31 0.76 -21.03
CA ASN A 54 -6.85 -0.53 -20.57
C ASN A 54 -8.05 -0.35 -19.63
N TYR A 55 -8.76 -1.43 -19.33
CA TYR A 55 -9.94 -1.42 -18.46
C TYR A 55 -9.62 -1.56 -16.96
N PHE A 56 -8.43 -2.01 -16.59
CA PHE A 56 -8.06 -2.28 -15.19
C PHE A 56 -7.66 -1.01 -14.43
N VAL A 57 -6.93 -0.10 -15.09
CA VAL A 57 -6.50 1.17 -14.50
C VAL A 57 -7.73 1.99 -14.06
N PRO A 58 -7.82 2.42 -12.78
CA PRO A 58 -8.93 3.25 -12.32
C PRO A 58 -8.88 4.69 -12.86
N ALA A 59 -9.93 5.49 -12.63
CA ALA A 59 -9.90 6.92 -12.95
C ALA A 59 -8.77 7.63 -12.17
N GLY A 60 -8.16 8.65 -12.77
CA GLY A 60 -7.00 9.36 -12.21
C GLY A 60 -7.16 9.89 -10.79
N PHE A 61 -8.37 10.22 -10.35
CA PHE A 61 -8.61 10.66 -8.97
C PHE A 61 -8.29 9.58 -7.92
N ALA A 62 -8.23 8.29 -8.30
CA ALA A 62 -7.82 7.19 -7.42
C ALA A 62 -6.44 7.46 -6.78
N PHE A 63 -5.54 8.10 -7.53
CA PHE A 63 -4.19 8.43 -7.09
C PHE A 63 -4.13 9.49 -5.99
N SER A 64 -5.23 10.18 -5.67
CA SER A 64 -5.29 11.11 -4.54
C SER A 64 -5.06 10.42 -3.18
N ILE A 65 -5.20 9.09 -3.10
CA ILE A 65 -4.83 8.30 -1.92
C ILE A 65 -3.37 8.49 -1.50
N TRP A 66 -2.48 8.85 -2.43
CA TRP A 66 -1.11 9.18 -2.10
C TRP A 66 -1.01 10.34 -1.10
N GLY A 67 -1.92 11.31 -1.12
CA GLY A 67 -1.98 12.35 -0.09
C GLY A 67 -2.17 11.78 1.31
N LEU A 68 -3.02 10.76 1.46
CA LEU A 68 -3.23 10.05 2.72
C LEU A 68 -2.00 9.20 3.11
N ILE A 69 -1.39 8.50 2.15
CA ILE A 69 -0.16 7.73 2.38
C ILE A 69 0.97 8.65 2.84
N TYR A 70 1.15 9.81 2.19
CA TYR A 70 2.15 10.81 2.54
C TYR A 70 1.91 11.42 3.92
N LEU A 71 0.66 11.69 4.29
CA LEU A 71 0.34 12.13 5.65
C LEU A 71 0.82 11.11 6.68
N PHE A 72 0.51 9.83 6.51
CA PHE A 72 0.92 8.79 7.45
C PHE A 72 2.42 8.47 7.40
N PHE A 73 3.06 8.60 6.25
CA PHE A 73 4.52 8.56 6.15
C PHE A 73 5.17 9.71 6.93
N GLY A 74 4.59 10.91 6.91
CA GLY A 74 5.09 12.05 7.68
C GLY A 74 4.95 11.80 9.19
N ILE A 75 3.78 11.32 9.62
CA ILE A 75 3.52 10.92 11.01
C ILE A 75 4.52 9.85 11.45
N PHE A 76 4.71 8.80 10.64
CA PHE A 76 5.71 7.76 10.90
C PHE A 76 7.12 8.34 10.99
N GLY A 77 7.51 9.21 10.05
CA GLY A 77 8.80 9.88 9.99
C GLY A 77 9.15 10.65 11.26
N VAL A 78 8.19 11.42 11.79
CA VAL A 78 8.34 12.14 13.06
C VAL A 78 8.33 11.16 14.23
N TYR A 79 7.39 10.22 14.26
CA TYR A 79 7.26 9.28 15.37
C TYR A 79 8.51 8.40 15.54
N GLN A 80 9.11 7.99 14.42
CA GLN A 80 10.31 7.17 14.42
C GLN A 80 11.57 7.92 14.82
N ILE A 81 11.56 9.21 15.15
CA ILE A 81 12.74 9.90 15.72
C ILE A 81 12.56 10.32 17.18
N LEU A 82 11.35 10.20 17.72
CA LEU A 82 11.09 10.57 19.11
C LEU A 82 11.84 9.63 20.09
N PRO A 83 12.29 10.14 21.25
CA PRO A 83 12.96 9.32 22.28
C PRO A 83 12.10 8.15 22.76
N ARG A 84 10.79 8.35 22.92
CA ARG A 84 9.84 7.31 23.36
C ARG A 84 9.75 6.11 22.41
N SER A 85 10.19 6.24 21.17
CA SER A 85 10.12 5.20 20.16
C SER A 85 11.45 4.46 19.99
N TYR A 86 12.44 4.75 20.84
CA TYR A 86 13.81 4.24 20.70
C TYR A 86 13.90 2.72 20.79
N ASP A 87 13.16 2.12 21.72
CA ASP A 87 13.10 0.67 21.89
C ASP A 87 11.87 0.03 21.22
N SER A 88 11.19 0.75 20.32
CA SER A 88 9.99 0.22 19.67
C SER A 88 10.31 -0.97 18.77
N ALA A 89 9.85 -2.16 19.16
CA ALA A 89 9.98 -3.38 18.36
C ALA A 89 9.22 -3.29 17.02
N ALA A 90 8.12 -2.53 16.98
CA ALA A 90 7.39 -2.26 15.74
C ALA A 90 8.30 -1.54 14.72
N ILE A 91 9.06 -0.54 15.15
CA ILE A 91 9.96 0.22 14.27
C ILE A 91 11.23 -0.57 13.99
N ASN A 92 11.95 -1.01 15.03
CA ASN A 92 13.30 -1.55 14.86
C ASN A 92 13.30 -2.97 14.26
N SER A 93 12.34 -3.81 14.66
CA SER A 93 12.31 -5.22 14.24
C SER A 93 11.34 -5.51 13.10
N CYS A 94 10.21 -4.80 13.02
CA CYS A 94 9.21 -5.06 11.97
C CYS A 94 9.49 -4.22 10.71
N VAL A 95 9.66 -2.90 10.86
CA VAL A 95 9.96 -1.97 9.75
C VAL A 95 11.44 -2.05 9.37
N GLY A 96 12.30 -1.58 10.28
CA GLY A 96 13.76 -1.72 10.23
C GLY A 96 14.38 -1.45 8.85
N LEU A 97 15.37 -2.27 8.50
CA LEU A 97 16.11 -2.16 7.23
C LEU A 97 15.27 -2.49 5.99
N VAL A 98 14.14 -3.17 6.14
CA VAL A 98 13.26 -3.49 4.98
C VAL A 98 12.66 -2.22 4.40
N TRP A 99 12.40 -1.20 5.23
CA TRP A 99 11.91 0.09 4.78
C TRP A 99 12.92 0.83 3.90
N ILE A 100 14.21 0.78 4.21
CA ILE A 100 15.27 1.38 3.39
C ILE A 100 15.25 0.79 1.98
N GLY A 101 15.24 -0.55 1.89
CA GLY A 101 15.15 -1.24 0.60
C GLY A 101 13.86 -0.91 -0.14
N ASN A 102 12.73 -0.85 0.57
CA ASN A 102 11.46 -0.46 -0.02
C ASN A 102 11.46 0.97 -0.59
N GLY A 103 12.00 1.94 0.15
CA GLY A 103 12.07 3.33 -0.31
C GLY A 103 12.99 3.51 -1.52
N ILE A 104 14.09 2.75 -1.60
CA ILE A 104 14.93 2.71 -2.80
C ILE A 104 14.16 2.14 -4.00
N LEU A 105 13.43 1.03 -3.79
CA LEU A 105 12.57 0.45 -4.83
C LEU A 105 11.46 1.42 -5.26
N ASN A 106 10.91 2.20 -4.34
CA ASN A 106 9.92 3.23 -4.62
C ASN A 106 10.47 4.33 -5.52
N ILE A 107 11.63 4.87 -5.18
CA ILE A 107 12.33 5.87 -6.01
C ILE A 107 12.65 5.29 -7.38
N ALA A 108 13.18 4.07 -7.44
CA ALA A 108 13.50 3.39 -8.69
C ALA A 108 12.24 3.19 -9.55
N TRP A 109 11.12 2.80 -8.93
CA TRP A 109 9.84 2.63 -9.63
C TRP A 109 9.36 3.92 -10.27
N ILE A 110 9.40 5.04 -9.55
CA ILE A 110 9.01 6.35 -10.08
C ILE A 110 9.81 6.71 -11.32
N LEU A 111 11.12 6.48 -11.30
CA LEU A 111 11.99 6.77 -12.44
C LEU A 111 11.65 5.88 -13.63
N VAL A 112 11.59 4.55 -13.46
CA VAL A 112 11.31 3.65 -14.60
C VAL A 112 9.89 3.83 -15.14
N TRP A 113 8.91 4.12 -14.28
CA TRP A 113 7.54 4.42 -14.68
C TRP A 113 7.48 5.71 -15.48
N GLY A 114 8.06 6.80 -14.97
CA GLY A 114 8.07 8.10 -15.65
C GLY A 114 8.73 8.03 -17.04
N TYR A 115 9.81 7.25 -17.18
CA TYR A 115 10.47 7.01 -18.47
C TYR A 115 9.82 5.90 -19.31
N ARG A 116 8.65 5.37 -18.91
CA ARG A 116 7.86 4.37 -19.66
C ARG A 116 8.61 3.06 -19.92
N ILE A 117 9.50 2.67 -19.01
CA ILE A 117 10.18 1.37 -19.04
C ILE A 117 9.26 0.34 -18.35
N LEU A 118 8.09 0.10 -18.97
CA LEU A 118 6.96 -0.56 -18.29
C LEU A 118 7.23 -2.01 -17.85
N PRO A 119 7.92 -2.88 -18.62
CA PRO A 119 8.23 -4.23 -18.13
C PRO A 119 9.09 -4.21 -16.86
N MET A 120 10.02 -3.25 -16.75
CA MET A 120 10.83 -3.07 -15.56
C MET A 120 10.00 -2.52 -14.39
N SER A 121 9.03 -1.64 -14.66
CA SER A 121 8.14 -1.11 -13.63
C SER A 121 7.33 -2.21 -12.95
N VAL A 122 6.93 -3.26 -13.67
CA VAL A 122 6.27 -4.45 -13.12
C VAL A 122 7.18 -5.19 -12.14
N ILE A 123 8.43 -5.46 -12.52
CA ILE A 123 9.39 -6.17 -11.66
C ILE A 123 9.65 -5.37 -10.38
N ILE A 124 9.90 -4.06 -10.52
CA ILE A 124 10.21 -3.20 -9.38
C ILE A 124 8.99 -3.04 -8.45
N ILE A 125 7.77 -2.88 -8.98
CA ILE A 125 6.60 -2.74 -8.12
C ILE A 125 6.27 -4.03 -7.37
N ILE A 126 6.50 -5.21 -7.96
CA ILE A 126 6.33 -6.49 -7.27
C ILE A 126 7.35 -6.62 -6.13
N ALA A 127 8.61 -6.24 -6.35
CA ALA A 127 9.63 -6.21 -5.29
C ALA A 127 9.28 -5.20 -4.19
N MET A 128 8.79 -4.01 -4.57
CA MET A 128 8.32 -2.99 -3.64
C MET A 128 7.10 -3.48 -2.84
N TRP A 129 6.13 -4.10 -3.48
CA TRP A 129 4.98 -4.71 -2.83
C TRP A 129 5.42 -5.82 -1.86
N GLY A 130 6.29 -6.73 -2.28
CA GLY A 130 6.80 -7.81 -1.44
C GLY A 130 7.52 -7.31 -0.19
N THR A 131 8.36 -6.27 -0.32
CA THR A 131 9.05 -5.68 0.84
C THR A 131 8.10 -4.97 1.80
N THR A 132 7.09 -4.22 1.32
CA THR A 132 6.09 -3.62 2.22
C THR A 132 5.18 -4.67 2.85
N MET A 133 4.85 -5.75 2.12
CA MET A 133 4.09 -6.88 2.64
C MET A 133 4.84 -7.61 3.76
N ILE A 134 6.16 -7.75 3.65
CA ILE A 134 7.00 -8.27 4.73
C ILE A 134 6.87 -7.39 5.98
N ILE A 135 6.95 -6.06 5.84
CA ILE A 135 6.78 -5.13 6.97
C ILE A 135 5.38 -5.29 7.57
N TYR A 136 4.35 -5.26 6.74
CA TYR A 136 2.95 -5.41 7.14
C TYR A 136 2.72 -6.72 7.89
N ALA A 137 3.19 -7.85 7.35
CA ALA A 137 3.02 -9.16 7.96
C ALA A 137 3.76 -9.29 9.30
N ARG A 138 4.95 -8.69 9.43
CA ARG A 138 5.69 -8.61 10.70
C ARG A 138 4.92 -7.80 11.73
N LEU A 139 4.40 -6.63 11.37
CA LEU A 139 3.58 -5.81 12.25
C LEU A 139 2.35 -6.58 12.73
N LYS A 140 1.67 -7.31 11.84
CA LYS A 140 0.46 -8.08 12.21
C LYS A 140 0.73 -9.35 13.01
N SER A 141 1.85 -10.04 12.77
CA SER A 141 2.11 -11.33 13.39
C SER A 141 2.97 -11.23 14.65
N LYS A 142 3.97 -10.34 14.66
CA LYS A 142 4.91 -10.18 15.78
C LYS A 142 4.51 -9.05 16.73
N TYR A 143 3.68 -8.12 16.26
CA TYR A 143 3.19 -7.00 17.06
C TYR A 143 1.66 -6.80 16.89
N PRO A 144 0.84 -7.85 17.09
CA PRO A 144 -0.60 -7.86 16.77
C PRO A 144 -1.44 -6.88 17.60
N ASP A 145 -0.91 -6.45 18.75
CA ASP A 145 -1.63 -5.69 19.77
C ASP A 145 -0.92 -4.36 20.06
N PRO A 146 -0.89 -3.42 19.09
CA PRO A 146 -0.20 -2.16 19.25
C PRO A 146 -0.90 -1.24 20.25
N THR A 147 -0.12 -0.35 20.86
CA THR A 147 -0.67 0.83 21.55
C THR A 147 -1.46 1.70 20.56
N TRP A 148 -2.34 2.58 21.04
CA TRP A 148 -3.03 3.54 20.17
C TRP A 148 -2.06 4.38 19.33
N THR A 149 -0.94 4.77 19.94
CA THR A 149 0.12 5.53 19.26
C THR A 149 0.75 4.72 18.13
N ASP A 150 1.20 3.48 18.38
CA ASP A 150 1.79 2.63 17.35
C ASP A 150 0.78 2.27 16.26
N ALA A 151 -0.50 2.07 16.64
CA ALA A 151 -1.56 1.79 15.71
C ALA A 151 -1.71 2.90 14.66
N ILE A 152 -1.68 4.16 15.10
CA ILE A 152 -1.82 5.34 14.23
C ILE A 152 -0.49 5.63 13.51
N CYS A 153 0.61 5.69 14.24
CA CYS A 153 1.89 6.18 13.72
C CYS A 153 2.67 5.15 12.91
N VAL A 154 2.39 3.86 13.05
CA VAL A 154 3.15 2.79 12.35
C VAL A 154 2.21 1.87 11.58
N HIS A 155 1.21 1.25 12.23
CA HIS A 155 0.39 0.22 11.58
C HIS A 155 -0.46 0.80 10.45
N THR A 156 -1.15 1.92 10.66
CA THR A 156 -2.00 2.54 9.64
C THR A 156 -1.19 2.95 8.42
N CYS A 157 0.02 3.49 8.63
CA CYS A 157 0.94 3.88 7.57
C CYS A 157 1.26 2.71 6.62
N PHE A 158 1.80 1.61 7.17
CA PHE A 158 2.17 0.46 6.35
C PHE A 158 0.98 -0.35 5.86
N ALA A 159 -0.18 -0.29 6.54
CA ALA A 159 -1.43 -0.88 6.04
C ALA A 159 -1.92 -0.17 4.77
N LEU A 160 -2.02 1.17 4.80
CA LEU A 160 -2.45 1.97 3.65
C LEU A 160 -1.52 1.75 2.45
N TYR A 161 -0.21 1.83 2.69
CA TYR A 161 0.77 1.70 1.64
C TYR A 161 0.80 0.30 1.03
N THR A 162 0.73 -0.75 1.86
CA THR A 162 0.69 -2.15 1.37
C THR A 162 -0.60 -2.46 0.62
N ALA A 163 -1.74 -1.97 1.11
CA ALA A 163 -3.02 -2.14 0.42
C ALA A 163 -2.98 -1.47 -0.97
N TRP A 164 -2.53 -0.21 -1.03
CA TRP A 164 -2.39 0.50 -2.30
C TRP A 164 -1.44 -0.21 -3.27
N LEU A 165 -0.26 -0.65 -2.80
CA LEU A 165 0.69 -1.36 -3.64
C LEU A 165 0.18 -2.73 -4.12
N THR A 166 -0.77 -3.33 -3.42
CA THR A 166 -1.43 -4.56 -3.88
C THR A 166 -2.19 -4.26 -5.18
N GLY A 167 -3.10 -3.29 -5.18
CA GLY A 167 -3.81 -2.88 -6.40
C GLY A 167 -2.88 -2.29 -7.47
N ALA A 168 -1.89 -1.47 -7.09
CA ALA A 168 -0.96 -0.85 -8.03
C ALA A 168 -0.09 -1.88 -8.79
N SER A 169 0.24 -3.01 -8.14
CA SER A 169 0.97 -4.10 -8.79
C SER A 169 0.15 -4.71 -9.93
N TRP A 170 -1.15 -4.93 -9.71
CA TRP A 170 -2.06 -5.40 -10.75
C TRP A 170 -2.24 -4.37 -11.86
N VAL A 171 -2.37 -3.09 -11.51
CA VAL A 171 -2.41 -1.99 -12.48
C VAL A 171 -1.17 -2.03 -13.39
N ASN A 172 0.03 -2.25 -12.86
CA ASN A 172 1.25 -2.34 -13.67
C ASN A 172 1.23 -3.56 -14.60
N VAL A 173 0.78 -4.72 -14.13
CA VAL A 173 0.66 -5.94 -14.96
C VAL A 173 -0.32 -5.71 -16.11
N TYR A 174 -1.50 -5.17 -15.83
CA TYR A 174 -2.52 -4.93 -16.85
C TYR A 174 -2.12 -3.80 -17.82
N ALA A 175 -1.41 -2.80 -17.33
CA ALA A 175 -0.85 -1.72 -18.15
C ALA A 175 0.07 -2.22 -19.27
N VAL A 176 0.80 -3.32 -19.06
CA VAL A 176 1.71 -3.90 -20.07
C VAL A 176 1.10 -5.04 -20.89
N SER A 177 -0.01 -5.61 -20.44
CA SER A 177 -0.56 -6.86 -21.00
C SER A 177 -1.93 -6.73 -21.66
N THR A 178 -2.61 -5.59 -21.49
CA THR A 178 -4.00 -5.41 -21.97
C THR A 178 -4.22 -4.07 -22.63
N THR A 179 -5.30 -3.99 -23.41
CA THR A 179 -5.78 -2.75 -24.05
C THR A 179 -7.26 -2.50 -23.72
N ARG A 180 -7.89 -1.49 -24.35
CA ARG A 180 -9.35 -1.27 -24.35
C ARG A 180 -10.06 -2.04 -25.46
N ASP A 181 -9.45 -3.12 -25.98
CA ASP A 181 -10.16 -4.06 -26.84
C ASP A 181 -11.20 -4.84 -26.01
N PRO A 182 -12.49 -4.92 -26.44
CA PRO A 182 -13.54 -5.62 -25.70
C PRO A 182 -13.22 -7.07 -25.30
N SER A 183 -12.34 -7.75 -26.02
CA SER A 183 -11.86 -9.10 -25.66
C SER A 183 -11.19 -9.17 -24.28
N TYR A 184 -10.64 -8.05 -23.78
CA TYR A 184 -10.04 -7.98 -22.44
C TYR A 184 -11.04 -7.73 -21.31
N VAL A 185 -12.34 -7.53 -21.59
CA VAL A 185 -13.34 -7.28 -20.54
C VAL A 185 -13.41 -8.47 -19.56
N ALA A 186 -13.54 -9.70 -20.07
CA ALA A 186 -13.59 -10.89 -19.22
C ALA A 186 -12.29 -11.09 -18.42
N TRP A 187 -11.14 -10.82 -19.06
CA TRP A 187 -9.82 -10.86 -18.41
C TRP A 187 -9.66 -9.81 -17.30
N THR A 188 -10.25 -8.63 -17.48
CA THR A 188 -10.24 -7.55 -16.49
C THR A 188 -11.12 -7.93 -15.30
N ILE A 189 -12.34 -8.43 -15.55
CA ILE A 189 -13.23 -8.92 -14.49
C ILE A 189 -12.54 -10.03 -13.68
N GLY A 190 -11.94 -11.01 -14.35
CA GLY A 190 -11.20 -12.09 -13.70
C GLY A 190 -10.09 -11.57 -12.78
N GLY A 191 -9.29 -10.62 -13.26
CA GLY A 191 -8.23 -10.00 -12.45
C GLY A 191 -8.76 -9.23 -11.25
N LEU A 192 -9.84 -8.45 -11.42
CA LEU A 192 -10.45 -7.71 -10.32
C LEU A 192 -11.07 -8.64 -9.26
N VAL A 193 -11.65 -9.77 -9.68
CA VAL A 193 -12.13 -10.81 -8.75
C VAL A 193 -10.97 -11.39 -7.96
N VAL A 194 -9.87 -11.78 -8.62
CA VAL A 194 -8.69 -12.32 -7.92
C VAL A 194 -8.11 -11.30 -6.95
N LEU A 195 -7.96 -10.04 -7.38
CA LEU A 195 -7.50 -8.95 -6.52
C LEU A 195 -8.43 -8.76 -5.31
N GLY A 196 -9.75 -8.71 -5.52
CA GLY A 196 -10.73 -8.58 -4.44
C GLY A 196 -10.67 -9.74 -3.44
N VAL A 197 -10.52 -10.98 -3.92
CA VAL A 197 -10.33 -12.17 -3.06
C VAL A 197 -9.04 -12.05 -2.25
N MET A 198 -7.94 -11.62 -2.87
CA MET A 198 -6.67 -11.39 -2.17
C MET A 198 -6.81 -10.31 -1.09
N GLU A 199 -7.45 -9.18 -1.40
CA GLU A 199 -7.65 -8.09 -0.45
C GLU A 199 -8.53 -8.51 0.74
N ILE A 200 -9.60 -9.26 0.49
CA ILE A 200 -10.45 -9.83 1.55
C ILE A 200 -9.66 -10.82 2.40
N ALA A 201 -8.89 -11.73 1.79
CA ALA A 201 -8.08 -12.71 2.51
C ALA A 201 -7.04 -12.03 3.42
N ILE A 202 -6.33 -11.02 2.91
CA ILE A 202 -5.34 -10.26 3.68
C ILE A 202 -6.02 -9.47 4.80
N ALA A 203 -7.12 -8.77 4.51
CA ALA A 203 -7.85 -7.96 5.49
C ALA A 203 -8.43 -8.80 6.63
N THR A 204 -8.99 -9.98 6.32
CA THR A 204 -9.56 -10.88 7.32
C THR A 204 -8.50 -11.56 8.17
N TRP A 205 -7.40 -12.03 7.57
CA TRP A 205 -6.24 -12.54 8.29
C TRP A 205 -5.66 -11.50 9.25
N ALA A 206 -5.44 -10.29 8.77
CA ALA A 206 -4.86 -9.18 9.55
C ALA A 206 -5.86 -8.49 10.48
N LYS A 207 -7.17 -8.81 10.36
CA LYS A 207 -8.29 -8.13 11.02
C LYS A 207 -8.21 -6.62 10.83
N ASP A 208 -7.91 -6.19 9.62
CA ASP A 208 -7.60 -4.80 9.28
C ASP A 208 -8.52 -4.26 8.18
N PRO A 209 -9.45 -3.34 8.50
CA PRO A 209 -10.38 -2.80 7.51
C PRO A 209 -9.70 -1.93 6.45
N ILE A 210 -8.47 -1.45 6.70
CA ILE A 210 -7.77 -0.54 5.78
C ILE A 210 -7.57 -1.19 4.41
N PHE A 211 -7.28 -2.48 4.36
CA PHE A 211 -6.94 -3.17 3.11
C PHE A 211 -8.12 -3.15 2.14
N THR A 212 -9.31 -3.57 2.60
CA THR A 212 -10.52 -3.55 1.78
C THR A 212 -11.08 -2.14 1.59
N ALA A 213 -10.78 -1.19 2.49
CA ALA A 213 -11.17 0.22 2.29
C ALA A 213 -10.44 0.83 1.09
N VAL A 214 -9.13 0.55 0.96
CA VAL A 214 -8.33 0.97 -0.20
C VAL A 214 -8.81 0.27 -1.47
N GLY A 215 -9.08 -1.05 -1.40
CA GLY A 215 -9.69 -1.78 -2.52
C GLY A 215 -11.02 -1.16 -2.97
N THR A 216 -11.93 -0.88 -2.03
CA THR A 216 -13.21 -0.20 -2.30
C THR A 216 -13.00 1.15 -3.00
N TRP A 217 -12.06 1.96 -2.52
CA TRP A 217 -11.70 3.24 -3.14
C TRP A 217 -11.24 3.07 -4.60
N THR A 218 -10.36 2.10 -4.86
CA THR A 218 -9.86 1.83 -6.22
C THR A 218 -10.95 1.30 -7.15
N LEU A 219 -11.81 0.41 -6.67
CA LEU A 219 -12.93 -0.13 -7.45
C LEU A 219 -13.98 0.95 -7.75
N ALA A 220 -14.25 1.86 -6.82
CA ALA A 220 -15.13 3.00 -7.09
C ALA A 220 -14.57 3.88 -8.23
N ALA A 221 -13.27 4.15 -8.22
CA ALA A 221 -12.63 4.88 -9.31
C ALA A 221 -12.56 4.09 -10.63
N ASN A 222 -12.42 2.77 -10.58
CA ASN A 222 -12.52 1.91 -11.77
C ASN A 222 -13.95 1.94 -12.35
N TYR A 223 -14.97 1.84 -11.51
CA TYR A 223 -16.37 1.92 -11.92
C TYR A 223 -16.65 3.25 -12.62
N VAL A 224 -16.22 4.38 -12.04
CA VAL A 224 -16.40 5.70 -12.67
C VAL A 224 -15.76 5.76 -14.07
N LYS A 225 -14.59 5.14 -14.27
CA LYS A 225 -13.90 5.12 -15.58
C LYS A 225 -14.58 4.20 -16.60
N ASN A 226 -15.28 3.16 -16.14
CA ASN A 226 -15.77 2.07 -16.99
C ASN A 226 -17.29 1.88 -16.89
N LYS A 227 -18.04 2.88 -16.40
CA LYS A 227 -19.49 2.81 -16.14
C LYS A 227 -20.34 2.47 -17.37
N ASP A 228 -19.84 2.79 -18.56
CA ASP A 228 -20.52 2.58 -19.85
C ASP A 228 -20.03 1.30 -20.56
N VAL A 229 -19.24 0.46 -19.89
CA VAL A 229 -18.73 -0.81 -20.43
C VAL A 229 -19.61 -1.95 -19.93
N ASP A 230 -20.37 -2.54 -20.86
CA ASP A 230 -21.23 -3.70 -20.59
C ASP A 230 -20.45 -4.84 -19.91
N MET A 231 -21.14 -5.55 -19.00
CA MET A 231 -20.59 -6.58 -18.11
C MET A 231 -19.55 -6.09 -17.07
N LEU A 232 -18.64 -5.20 -17.45
CA LEU A 232 -17.59 -4.69 -16.55
C LEU A 232 -18.17 -3.78 -15.47
N ALA A 233 -18.98 -2.79 -15.84
CA ALA A 233 -19.58 -1.84 -14.91
C ALA A 233 -20.32 -2.52 -13.73
N PRO A 234 -21.28 -3.44 -13.96
CA PRO A 234 -21.97 -4.12 -12.86
C PRO A 234 -21.04 -5.04 -12.05
N ALA A 235 -20.06 -5.70 -12.67
CA ALA A 235 -19.10 -6.54 -11.96
C ALA A 235 -18.23 -5.72 -11.00
N VAL A 236 -17.70 -4.58 -11.45
CA VAL A 236 -16.89 -3.66 -10.63
C VAL A 236 -17.72 -3.08 -9.48
N LEU A 237 -18.97 -2.68 -9.77
CA LEU A 237 -19.87 -2.16 -8.74
C LEU A 237 -20.19 -3.22 -7.68
N GLY A 238 -20.47 -4.46 -8.09
CA GLY A 238 -20.71 -5.58 -7.19
C GLY A 238 -19.51 -5.86 -6.28
N LEU A 239 -18.30 -5.92 -6.85
CA LEU A 239 -17.06 -6.08 -6.08
C LEU A 239 -16.85 -4.90 -5.11
N CYS A 240 -17.08 -3.67 -5.56
CA CYS A 240 -16.97 -2.47 -4.72
C CYS A 240 -17.89 -2.55 -3.49
N ILE A 241 -19.16 -2.96 -3.68
CA ILE A 241 -20.11 -3.15 -2.58
C ILE A 241 -19.64 -4.25 -1.62
N ILE A 242 -19.17 -5.39 -2.15
CA ILE A 242 -18.66 -6.49 -1.32
C ILE A 242 -17.50 -6.03 -0.44
N LEU A 243 -16.49 -5.37 -1.02
CA LEU A 243 -15.35 -4.86 -0.26
C LEU A 243 -15.77 -3.77 0.74
N GLY A 244 -16.75 -2.94 0.39
CA GLY A 244 -17.33 -1.96 1.31
C GLY A 244 -18.00 -2.59 2.53
N ILE A 245 -18.77 -3.66 2.32
CA ILE A 245 -19.40 -4.44 3.41
C ILE A 245 -18.34 -5.09 4.31
N VAL A 246 -17.33 -5.74 3.72
CA VAL A 246 -16.24 -6.36 4.48
C VAL A 246 -15.47 -5.31 5.30
N THR A 247 -15.23 -4.14 4.71
CA THR A 247 -14.62 -2.99 5.40
C THR A 247 -15.43 -2.58 6.62
N GLY A 248 -16.76 -2.40 6.46
CA GLY A 248 -17.66 -2.06 7.56
C GLY A 248 -17.65 -3.11 8.67
N ALA A 249 -17.76 -4.39 8.32
CA ALA A 249 -17.74 -5.50 9.26
C ALA A 249 -16.42 -5.56 10.07
N LEU A 250 -15.27 -5.44 9.40
CA LEU A 250 -13.95 -5.44 10.05
C LEU A 250 -13.73 -4.20 10.91
N ALA A 251 -14.24 -3.03 10.49
CA ALA A 251 -14.18 -1.80 11.27
C ALA A 251 -14.98 -1.91 12.57
N VAL A 252 -16.23 -2.42 12.50
CA VAL A 252 -17.06 -2.68 13.68
C VAL A 252 -16.38 -3.69 14.61
N TYR A 253 -15.88 -4.81 14.07
CA TYR A 253 -15.13 -5.81 14.85
C TYR A 253 -13.95 -5.18 15.59
N ARG A 254 -13.17 -4.33 14.92
CA ARG A 254 -12.02 -3.64 15.50
C ARG A 254 -12.46 -2.72 16.65
N VAL A 255 -13.48 -1.89 16.45
CA VAL A 255 -14.00 -0.98 17.50
C VAL A 255 -14.49 -1.75 18.72
N VAL A 256 -15.27 -2.83 18.52
CA VAL A 256 -15.78 -3.66 19.62
C VAL A 256 -14.64 -4.32 20.40
N ARG A 257 -13.63 -4.86 19.70
CA ARG A 257 -12.45 -5.47 20.34
C ARG A 257 -11.66 -4.46 21.16
N TRP A 258 -11.48 -3.25 20.66
CA TRP A 258 -10.77 -2.18 21.36
C TRP A 258 -11.52 -1.71 22.62
N ARG A 259 -12.85 -1.53 22.56
CA ARG A 259 -13.66 -1.18 23.74
C ARG A 259 -13.55 -2.21 24.86
N LYS A 260 -13.71 -3.50 24.52
CA LYS A 260 -13.56 -4.57 25.51
C LYS A 260 -12.18 -4.56 26.18
N ARG A 261 -11.12 -4.29 25.43
CA ARG A 261 -9.77 -4.19 26.03
C ARG A 261 -9.62 -3.02 27.00
N ALA A 262 -10.22 -1.88 26.69
CA ALA A 262 -10.19 -0.73 27.59
C ALA A 262 -10.98 -0.99 28.88
N GLU A 263 -12.11 -1.70 28.78
CA GLU A 263 -12.95 -2.08 29.93
C GLU A 263 -12.29 -3.13 30.83
N PHE A 264 -11.69 -4.19 30.26
CA PHE A 264 -11.11 -5.30 31.03
C PHE A 264 -9.62 -5.12 31.40
N GLY A 265 -8.89 -4.21 30.75
CA GLY A 265 -7.49 -3.89 31.08
C GLY A 265 -7.33 -2.80 32.15
N ALA A 266 -8.43 -2.22 32.63
CA ALA A 266 -8.47 -1.25 33.71
C ALA A 266 -8.84 -1.88 35.07
N LEU A 267 -8.96 -3.21 35.12
CA LEU A 267 -9.10 -4.06 36.32
C LEU A 267 -7.79 -4.80 36.58
#